data_AF-A0A1F6UQU5-F1
#
_entry.id   AF-A0A1F6UQU5-F1
#
_cell.length_a   1.000
_cell.length_b   1.000
_cell.length_c   1.000
_cell.angle_alpha   90.00
_cell.angle_beta   90.00
_cell.angle_gamma   90.00
#
_symmetry.space_group_name_H-M   'P 1'
#
loop_
_entity.id
_entity.type
_entity.pdbx_description
1 polymer ?
#
loop_
_entity_poly.entity_id
_entity_poly.type
_entity_poly.pdbx_seq_one_letter_code
_entity_poly.pdbx_strand_id
1 'polypeptide(L)'
;MKYSNLEEVALRDPETVAYETTVEELEKKIRLLDLEIKELEATRAEAEEIGLNTETGAINIANLIKVTSKEDEEEIKQESPQTTVSEAVEAGVIESLNDKTIVLPAKEKTTGLQRVRRKVRNILLGLFVVANFGANTSFMPKKSMEARAYDSIEVKDLKAWEQLKLFQDEINKLNNIRIINEANKNSNKMYLIVDKSVGLAHLYQGDNLISTYEVGTGQRTGDDQTKTIVADKKVYWDKGNKQTGAGIYTVNKRGKYEGSTSFTMLNEREIEVPTAFHKAPSVRNIFFNNRNIADNRMSNGCFNFQARSLDDLGRQKGFGKGTRVYVLPDNPHNKFQIVDGELRFISNEQNVNRTIRPYEAKPIILKAENVNDHGKEFLQTISKVKVELMGLYPTVSNDVYNQLAKIAYGIFGQESSFGTYGGARGQYGKITDLVGAILGKNVSAGVTQIRITSINPKIKEAFDIKTTEDLFDDKKAGVATMSLLLDIYTTNIPDDQKPNFIYLTAFYYNNPQGSKKTMGTNEKSDSVYVKKVLGYTERVTVYCQVPN
;
A
#
# COMPACT_ATOMS: atom_id res chain seq x y z
N MET A 1 -45.94 -77.18 27.74
CA MET A 1 -46.98 -76.23 27.27
C MET A 1 -46.43 -74.84 27.47
N LYS A 2 -46.59 -73.86 26.59
CA LYS A 2 -47.02 -73.79 25.18
C LYS A 2 -46.69 -72.34 24.78
N TYR A 3 -46.21 -72.23 23.55
CA TYR A 3 -46.05 -71.11 22.63
C TYR A 3 -46.79 -69.77 22.83
N SER A 4 -46.17 -68.77 22.17
CA SER A 4 -46.68 -67.60 21.44
C SER A 4 -47.04 -66.32 22.21
N ASN A 5 -46.27 -65.25 21.94
CA ASN A 5 -46.73 -64.21 21.00
C ASN A 5 -45.52 -63.50 20.34
N LEU A 6 -45.31 -63.86 19.07
CA LEU A 6 -44.72 -63.01 18.04
C LEU A 6 -45.78 -61.98 17.66
N GLU A 7 -45.39 -60.71 17.54
CA GLU A 7 -46.01 -59.59 16.79
C GLU A 7 -45.43 -58.30 17.41
N GLU A 8 -44.90 -57.29 16.72
CA GLU A 8 -44.79 -57.02 15.30
C GLU A 8 -43.74 -55.89 15.23
N VAL A 9 -42.47 -56.21 14.94
CA VAL A 9 -41.51 -55.15 14.56
C VAL A 9 -41.88 -54.82 13.13
N ALA A 10 -42.75 -53.83 12.96
CA ALA A 10 -43.01 -53.23 11.66
C ALA A 10 -41.68 -52.72 11.11
N LEU A 11 -41.05 -53.53 10.25
CA LEU A 11 -40.07 -53.08 9.28
C LEU A 11 -40.78 -52.00 8.45
N ARG A 12 -40.68 -50.75 8.89
CA ARG A 12 -40.96 -49.63 8.01
C ARG A 12 -39.93 -49.71 6.90
N ASP A 13 -40.42 -49.94 5.70
CA ASP A 13 -39.60 -49.98 4.50
C ASP A 13 -38.77 -48.68 4.48
N PRO A 14 -37.44 -48.74 4.32
CA PRO A 14 -36.62 -47.54 4.15
C PRO A 14 -37.17 -46.58 3.07
N GLU A 15 -37.94 -47.07 2.08
CA GLU A 15 -38.65 -46.22 1.13
C GLU A 15 -39.79 -45.38 1.74
N THR A 16 -40.53 -45.88 2.74
CA THR A 16 -41.61 -45.10 3.40
C THR A 16 -41.05 -44.02 4.32
N VAL A 17 -39.95 -44.30 5.01
CA VAL A 17 -39.25 -43.29 5.83
C VAL A 17 -38.63 -42.20 4.95
N ALA A 18 -38.07 -42.56 3.79
CA ALA A 18 -37.56 -41.60 2.82
C ALA A 18 -38.68 -40.72 2.21
N TYR A 19 -39.89 -41.27 2.01
CA TYR A 19 -41.05 -40.53 1.52
C TYR A 19 -41.63 -39.54 2.53
N GLU A 20 -41.75 -39.92 3.81
CA GLU A 20 -42.23 -38.99 4.86
C GLU A 20 -41.24 -37.82 5.07
N THR A 21 -39.94 -38.08 5.00
CA THR A 21 -38.89 -37.04 5.13
C THR A 21 -38.92 -36.05 3.96
N THR A 22 -39.26 -36.50 2.75
CA THR A 22 -39.32 -35.66 1.55
C THR A 22 -40.60 -34.80 1.48
N VAL A 23 -41.73 -35.28 2.03
CA VAL A 23 -42.96 -34.47 2.15
C VAL A 23 -42.75 -33.33 3.15
N GLU A 24 -42.11 -33.59 4.28
CA GLU A 24 -41.83 -32.55 5.30
C GLU A 24 -40.86 -31.48 4.77
N GLU A 25 -39.87 -31.85 3.94
CA GLU A 25 -39.00 -30.92 3.23
C GLU A 25 -39.75 -30.08 2.17
N LEU A 26 -40.70 -30.67 1.46
CA LEU A 26 -41.53 -29.97 0.47
C LEU A 26 -42.48 -28.97 1.15
N GLU A 27 -43.12 -29.33 2.26
CA GLU A 27 -43.95 -28.41 3.03
C GLU A 27 -43.15 -27.24 3.62
N LYS A 28 -41.89 -27.47 3.97
CA LYS A 28 -40.98 -26.41 4.42
C LYS A 28 -40.60 -25.47 3.27
N LYS A 29 -40.38 -25.99 2.05
CA LYS A 29 -40.14 -25.18 0.86
C LYS A 29 -41.35 -24.35 0.43
N ILE A 30 -42.56 -24.92 0.52
CA ILE A 30 -43.81 -24.20 0.22
C ILE A 30 -43.97 -23.02 1.20
N ARG A 31 -43.73 -23.23 2.50
CA ARG A 31 -43.78 -22.15 3.51
C ARG A 31 -42.76 -21.05 3.27
N LEU A 32 -41.56 -21.39 2.77
CA LEU A 32 -40.53 -20.42 2.40
C LEU A 32 -40.93 -19.61 1.16
N LEU A 33 -41.53 -20.25 0.15
CA LEU A 33 -42.04 -19.57 -1.05
C LEU A 33 -43.20 -18.62 -0.72
N ASP A 34 -44.10 -18.99 0.20
CA ASP A 34 -45.18 -18.10 0.66
C ASP A 34 -44.65 -16.85 1.40
N LEU A 35 -43.53 -16.99 2.11
CA LEU A 35 -42.83 -15.86 2.76
C LEU A 35 -42.19 -14.94 1.73
N GLU A 36 -41.51 -15.51 0.72
CA GLU A 36 -40.87 -14.75 -0.36
C GLU A 36 -41.89 -14.00 -1.24
N ILE A 37 -43.06 -14.63 -1.51
CA ILE A 37 -44.17 -13.97 -2.21
C ILE A 37 -44.71 -12.79 -1.39
N LYS A 38 -44.85 -12.93 -0.06
CA LYS A 38 -45.29 -11.82 0.81
C LYS A 38 -44.29 -10.67 0.85
N GLU A 39 -42.99 -10.96 0.84
CA GLU A 39 -41.96 -9.92 0.78
C GLU A 39 -41.96 -9.20 -0.57
N LEU A 40 -42.19 -9.92 -1.68
CA LEU A 40 -42.32 -9.33 -3.02
C LEU A 40 -43.60 -8.49 -3.15
N GLU A 41 -44.72 -8.92 -2.56
CA GLU A 41 -45.95 -8.14 -2.50
C GLU A 41 -45.80 -6.87 -1.65
N ALA A 42 -45.08 -6.93 -0.54
CA ALA A 42 -44.75 -5.76 0.28
C ALA A 42 -43.82 -4.78 -0.47
N THR A 43 -42.79 -5.29 -1.14
CA THR A 43 -41.87 -4.48 -1.98
C THR A 43 -42.62 -3.82 -3.13
N ARG A 44 -43.59 -4.52 -3.72
CA ARG A 44 -44.46 -3.97 -4.76
C ARG A 44 -45.39 -2.88 -4.22
N ALA A 45 -45.97 -3.08 -3.03
CA ALA A 45 -46.81 -2.07 -2.38
C ALA A 45 -46.01 -0.79 -2.04
N GLU A 46 -44.77 -0.95 -1.56
CA GLU A 46 -43.84 0.17 -1.34
C GLU A 46 -43.47 0.89 -2.66
N ALA A 47 -43.26 0.14 -3.74
CA ALA A 47 -42.99 0.70 -5.07
C ALA A 47 -44.19 1.47 -5.66
N GLU A 48 -45.42 1.01 -5.38
CA GLU A 48 -46.66 1.69 -5.76
C GLU A 48 -46.87 2.98 -4.92
N GLU A 49 -46.46 2.98 -3.65
CA GLU A 49 -46.54 4.14 -2.74
C GLU A 49 -45.59 5.28 -3.14
N ILE A 50 -44.45 4.96 -3.77
CA ILE A 50 -43.50 5.95 -4.35
C ILE A 50 -43.79 6.28 -5.83
N GLY A 51 -44.94 5.86 -6.36
CA GLY A 51 -45.46 6.30 -7.66
C GLY A 51 -44.76 5.68 -8.88
N LEU A 52 -44.00 4.60 -8.72
CA LEU A 52 -43.32 3.91 -9.82
C LEU A 52 -44.24 2.84 -10.42
N ASN A 53 -45.27 3.27 -11.15
CA ASN A 53 -46.08 2.35 -11.95
C ASN A 53 -45.59 2.29 -13.41
N THR A 54 -45.52 1.07 -13.93
CA THR A 54 -44.93 0.69 -15.21
C THR A 54 -45.74 1.24 -16.40
N GLU A 55 -45.14 2.17 -17.15
CA GLU A 55 -45.19 2.32 -18.64
C GLU A 55 -44.73 3.71 -19.14
N THR A 56 -44.45 4.70 -18.29
CA THR A 56 -44.10 6.08 -18.73
C THR A 56 -42.67 6.56 -18.39
N GLY A 57 -41.82 5.71 -17.80
CA GLY A 57 -40.48 6.08 -17.30
C GLY A 57 -39.42 6.49 -18.32
N ALA A 58 -39.62 6.24 -19.63
CA ALA A 58 -38.63 6.60 -20.65
C ALA A 58 -38.63 8.09 -21.03
N ILE A 59 -39.71 8.84 -20.74
CA ILE A 59 -39.88 10.21 -21.27
C ILE A 59 -39.33 11.29 -20.31
N ASN A 60 -39.18 11.01 -19.00
CA ASN A 60 -38.80 12.04 -18.03
C ASN A 60 -37.29 12.25 -17.81
N ILE A 61 -36.43 11.31 -18.21
CA ILE A 61 -34.97 11.46 -18.06
C ILE A 61 -34.42 12.56 -19.00
N ALA A 62 -35.04 12.73 -20.18
CA ALA A 62 -34.63 13.77 -21.13
C ALA A 62 -34.99 15.19 -20.66
N ASN A 63 -36.02 15.33 -19.81
CA ASN A 63 -36.43 16.62 -19.25
C ASN A 63 -35.68 16.97 -17.95
N LEU A 64 -35.24 15.98 -17.17
CA LEU A 64 -34.40 16.22 -15.98
C LEU A 64 -33.01 16.78 -16.32
N ILE A 65 -32.43 16.39 -17.46
CA ILE A 65 -31.11 16.87 -17.90
C ILE A 65 -31.14 18.34 -18.33
N LYS A 66 -32.33 18.91 -18.62
CA LYS A 66 -32.48 20.31 -19.06
C LYS A 66 -32.75 21.32 -17.94
N VAL A 67 -33.03 20.89 -16.71
CA VAL A 67 -33.48 21.81 -15.64
C VAL A 67 -32.45 22.00 -14.52
N THR A 68 -31.43 21.14 -14.39
CA THR A 68 -30.38 21.29 -13.35
C THR A 68 -29.28 22.29 -13.73
N SER A 69 -29.68 23.43 -14.29
CA SER A 69 -28.85 24.64 -14.33
C SER A 69 -29.69 25.80 -13.80
N LYS A 70 -29.95 25.80 -12.49
CA LYS A 70 -30.13 26.97 -11.60
C LYS A 70 -30.69 26.54 -10.24
N GLU A 71 -30.18 27.21 -9.20
CA GLU A 71 -30.73 27.39 -7.85
C GLU A 71 -30.39 26.32 -6.79
N ASP A 72 -29.22 26.54 -6.18
CA ASP A 72 -28.92 26.80 -4.75
C ASP A 72 -29.75 26.16 -3.62
N GLU A 73 -28.98 25.60 -2.67
CA GLU A 73 -29.04 25.73 -1.20
C GLU A 73 -30.38 25.56 -0.44
N GLU A 74 -30.48 24.55 0.45
CA GLU A 74 -30.62 24.68 1.93
C GLU A 74 -30.96 23.33 2.64
N GLU A 75 -30.28 23.08 3.79
CA GLU A 75 -30.69 22.38 5.05
C GLU A 75 -31.48 21.03 5.05
N ILE A 76 -31.35 20.02 5.93
CA ILE A 76 -30.72 19.76 7.25
C ILE A 76 -30.74 18.21 7.54
N LYS A 77 -29.68 17.70 8.19
CA LYS A 77 -29.50 16.62 9.19
C LYS A 77 -30.51 15.43 9.36
N GLN A 78 -30.01 14.19 9.50
CA GLN A 78 -29.86 13.40 10.76
C GLN A 78 -29.46 11.91 10.52
N GLU A 79 -28.94 11.25 11.57
CA GLU A 79 -28.09 10.05 11.63
C GLU A 79 -28.77 8.66 11.49
N SER A 80 -28.07 7.71 10.83
CA SER A 80 -27.80 6.25 11.03
C SER A 80 -28.85 5.26 11.64
N PRO A 81 -28.69 3.91 11.58
CA PRO A 81 -27.76 3.03 10.82
C PRO A 81 -28.47 1.86 10.10
N GLN A 82 -27.92 1.31 9.00
CA GLN A 82 -28.31 -0.07 8.60
C GLN A 82 -27.23 -0.82 7.82
N THR A 83 -26.95 -2.00 8.36
CA THR A 83 -26.11 -3.12 7.91
C THR A 83 -26.48 -3.55 6.50
N THR A 84 -25.54 -3.49 5.55
CA THR A 84 -25.75 -3.94 4.17
C THR A 84 -25.27 -5.39 3.99
N VAL A 85 -26.23 -6.33 3.97
CA VAL A 85 -26.63 -7.31 2.92
C VAL A 85 -25.59 -7.78 1.87
N SER A 86 -24.29 -7.53 2.03
CA SER A 86 -23.25 -7.85 1.04
C SER A 86 -22.77 -9.31 1.10
N GLU A 87 -22.98 -10.01 2.22
CA GLU A 87 -22.42 -11.36 2.43
C GLU A 87 -23.30 -12.49 1.86
N ALA A 88 -24.58 -12.21 1.54
CA ALA A 88 -25.51 -13.20 0.95
C ALA A 88 -25.54 -13.17 -0.59
N VAL A 89 -25.15 -12.06 -1.22
CA VAL A 89 -25.14 -11.89 -2.68
C VAL A 89 -23.96 -12.64 -3.33
N GLU A 90 -22.84 -12.79 -2.62
CA GLU A 90 -21.64 -13.41 -3.16
C GLU A 90 -21.76 -14.94 -3.31
N ALA A 91 -22.62 -15.60 -2.51
CA ALA A 91 -22.86 -17.04 -2.58
C ALA A 91 -23.85 -17.44 -3.69
N GLY A 92 -24.78 -16.55 -4.08
CA GLY A 92 -25.79 -16.82 -5.10
C GLY A 92 -25.30 -16.68 -6.55
N VAL A 93 -24.23 -15.91 -6.80
CA VAL A 93 -23.68 -15.68 -8.15
C VAL A 93 -22.90 -16.90 -8.68
N ILE A 94 -22.49 -17.82 -7.81
CA ILE A 94 -21.73 -19.02 -8.19
C ILE A 94 -22.60 -20.05 -8.93
N GLU A 95 -23.93 -20.01 -8.78
CA GLU A 95 -24.85 -20.99 -9.38
C GLU A 95 -25.39 -20.57 -10.76
N SER A 96 -25.28 -19.29 -11.16
CA SER A 96 -25.92 -18.77 -12.39
C SER A 96 -25.01 -18.63 -13.62
N LEU A 97 -23.73 -19.01 -13.57
CA LEU A 97 -22.80 -18.84 -14.70
C LEU A 97 -22.63 -20.08 -15.60
N ASN A 98 -23.61 -21.00 -15.57
CA ASN A 98 -23.65 -22.19 -16.43
C ASN A 98 -24.41 -21.99 -17.75
N ASP A 99 -24.79 -20.77 -18.13
CA ASP A 99 -25.47 -20.55 -19.41
C ASP A 99 -24.53 -20.04 -20.50
N LYS A 100 -24.47 -20.82 -21.58
CA LYS A 100 -23.66 -20.58 -22.77
C LYS A 100 -24.49 -19.73 -23.73
N THR A 101 -24.04 -18.51 -24.05
CA THR A 101 -24.05 -17.96 -25.43
C THR A 101 -23.58 -16.50 -25.51
N ILE A 102 -23.04 -16.18 -26.70
CA ILE A 102 -22.91 -14.86 -27.36
C ILE A 102 -21.46 -14.38 -27.61
N VAL A 103 -21.28 -13.90 -28.84
CA VAL A 103 -20.11 -13.93 -29.74
C VAL A 103 -19.45 -12.54 -29.90
N LEU A 104 -18.12 -12.51 -30.08
CA LEU A 104 -17.28 -11.33 -30.37
C LEU A 104 -17.36 -10.86 -31.84
N PRO A 105 -17.11 -9.56 -32.15
CA PRO A 105 -16.58 -9.15 -33.45
C PRO A 105 -15.14 -8.60 -33.41
N ALA A 106 -14.54 -8.52 -34.61
CA ALA A 106 -13.12 -8.68 -34.92
C ALA A 106 -12.25 -7.39 -34.91
N LYS A 107 -10.92 -7.64 -34.97
CA LYS A 107 -9.79 -6.70 -35.11
C LYS A 107 -9.88 -5.77 -36.32
N GLU A 108 -9.40 -4.53 -36.15
CA GLU A 108 -8.82 -3.74 -37.25
C GLU A 108 -7.44 -3.12 -36.95
N LYS A 109 -6.72 -2.84 -38.04
CA LYS A 109 -5.28 -2.63 -38.16
C LYS A 109 -4.86 -1.16 -38.02
N THR A 110 -3.62 -0.98 -37.57
CA THR A 110 -2.84 0.26 -37.44
C THR A 110 -2.65 1.05 -38.75
N THR A 111 -2.84 2.37 -38.70
CA THR A 111 -2.56 3.31 -39.80
C THR A 111 -1.57 4.42 -39.38
N GLY A 112 -1.05 5.16 -40.38
CA GLY A 112 0.19 5.97 -40.38
C GLY A 112 0.42 7.05 -39.29
N LEU A 113 -0.50 7.24 -38.35
CA LEU A 113 -0.32 8.14 -37.19
C LEU A 113 0.79 7.67 -36.21
N GLN A 114 1.22 6.40 -36.31
CA GLN A 114 2.30 5.86 -35.50
C GLN A 114 3.71 6.18 -36.05
N ARG A 115 3.85 6.73 -37.27
CA ARG A 115 5.15 7.25 -37.78
C ARG A 115 5.42 8.71 -37.43
N VAL A 116 4.38 9.53 -37.23
CA VAL A 116 4.56 10.94 -36.81
C VAL A 116 4.89 11.03 -35.30
N ARG A 117 4.42 10.07 -34.50
CA ARG A 117 4.67 10.00 -33.05
C ARG A 117 6.14 9.74 -32.66
N ARG A 118 7.01 9.34 -33.60
CA ARG A 118 8.45 9.10 -33.34
C ARG A 118 9.35 10.31 -33.63
N LYS A 119 8.86 11.35 -34.34
CA LYS A 119 9.56 12.64 -34.50
C LYS A 119 9.13 13.69 -33.47
N VAL A 120 7.89 13.62 -32.96
CA VAL A 120 7.40 14.54 -31.91
C VAL A 120 7.97 14.19 -30.52
N ARG A 121 8.30 12.91 -30.24
CA ARG A 121 8.89 12.49 -28.96
C ARG A 121 10.32 12.99 -28.71
N ASN A 122 11.08 13.29 -29.76
CA ASN A 122 12.44 13.84 -29.64
C ASN A 122 12.48 15.37 -29.74
N ILE A 123 11.35 16.03 -30.00
CA ILE A 123 11.19 17.50 -29.91
C ILE A 123 10.62 17.89 -28.53
N LEU A 124 9.77 17.05 -27.93
CA LEU A 124 9.18 17.32 -26.60
C LEU A 124 10.10 17.04 -25.39
N LEU A 125 11.19 16.27 -25.57
CA LEU A 125 12.21 16.08 -24.53
C LEU A 125 13.38 17.10 -24.61
N GLY A 126 13.33 18.02 -25.57
CA GLY A 126 14.30 19.11 -25.74
C GLY A 126 13.74 20.52 -25.53
N LEU A 127 12.48 20.66 -25.05
CA LEU A 127 11.77 21.94 -24.93
C LEU A 127 11.30 22.30 -23.50
N PHE A 128 11.77 21.61 -22.46
CA PHE A 128 11.53 22.03 -21.07
C PHE A 128 12.77 22.55 -20.33
N VAL A 129 13.88 22.76 -21.06
CA VAL A 129 15.03 23.53 -20.58
C VAL A 129 15.35 24.54 -21.67
N VAL A 130 15.39 25.82 -21.29
CA VAL A 130 15.57 27.04 -22.11
C VAL A 130 14.28 27.70 -22.61
N ALA A 131 13.69 28.52 -21.74
CA ALA A 131 13.35 29.92 -22.06
C ALA A 131 13.08 30.70 -20.76
N ASN A 132 14.11 31.37 -20.24
CA ASN A 132 14.05 32.80 -19.90
C ASN A 132 15.39 33.29 -19.32
N PHE A 133 16.38 33.35 -20.21
CA PHE A 133 17.46 34.34 -20.21
C PHE A 133 17.55 34.78 -21.69
N GLY A 134 17.32 36.03 -22.10
CA GLY A 134 16.85 37.20 -21.39
C GLY A 134 16.42 38.28 -22.37
N ALA A 135 15.80 39.33 -21.86
CA ALA A 135 15.82 40.67 -22.44
C ALA A 135 15.67 41.66 -21.29
N ASN A 136 16.55 42.67 -21.29
CA ASN A 136 16.64 43.71 -20.27
C ASN A 136 15.33 44.50 -20.15
N THR A 137 14.94 44.76 -18.90
CA THR A 137 14.61 46.06 -18.30
C THR A 137 13.43 45.93 -17.32
N SER A 138 13.57 46.65 -16.20
CA SER A 138 12.60 46.88 -15.13
C SER A 138 12.70 45.94 -13.92
N PHE A 139 13.20 46.52 -12.83
CA PHE A 139 13.23 45.99 -11.47
C PHE A 139 11.87 45.43 -11.06
N MET A 140 11.75 44.11 -10.95
CA MET A 140 10.86 43.46 -9.99
C MET A 140 11.69 42.50 -9.13
N PRO A 141 11.53 42.51 -7.80
CA PRO A 141 12.32 41.66 -6.92
C PRO A 141 11.97 40.18 -7.16
N LYS A 142 13.00 39.34 -7.37
CA LYS A 142 12.90 37.89 -7.64
C LYS A 142 11.97 37.13 -6.69
N LYS A 143 11.85 37.57 -5.42
CA LYS A 143 10.96 36.98 -4.41
C LYS A 143 9.48 36.97 -4.82
N SER A 144 9.04 37.99 -5.56
CA SER A 144 7.64 38.09 -6.02
C SER A 144 7.27 37.11 -7.14
N MET A 145 8.24 36.69 -7.96
CA MET A 145 7.99 35.75 -9.07
C MET A 145 7.79 34.31 -8.58
N GLU A 146 8.58 33.85 -7.62
CA GLU A 146 8.46 32.49 -7.09
C GLU A 146 7.20 32.31 -6.23
N ALA A 147 6.82 33.33 -5.46
CA ALA A 147 5.55 33.37 -4.74
C ALA A 147 4.36 33.26 -5.71
N ARG A 148 4.38 34.02 -6.82
CA ARG A 148 3.37 33.90 -7.89
C ARG A 148 3.35 32.52 -8.53
N ALA A 149 4.52 31.91 -8.74
CA ALA A 149 4.60 30.54 -9.27
C ALA A 149 3.92 29.53 -8.34
N TYR A 150 3.94 29.74 -7.01
CA TYR A 150 3.28 28.87 -6.04
C TYR A 150 1.77 28.88 -6.18
N ASP A 151 1.22 30.09 -6.28
CA ASP A 151 -0.22 30.30 -6.35
C ASP A 151 -0.78 29.72 -7.64
N SER A 152 0.03 29.74 -8.72
CA SER A 152 -0.30 29.12 -10.00
C SER A 152 -0.12 27.59 -10.07
N ILE A 153 0.40 26.93 -9.02
CA ILE A 153 0.48 25.46 -9.01
C ILE A 153 -0.93 24.89 -8.96
N GLU A 154 -1.39 24.35 -10.08
CA GLU A 154 -2.66 23.64 -10.19
C GLU A 154 -2.55 22.24 -9.58
N VAL A 155 -3.47 21.92 -8.67
CA VAL A 155 -3.61 20.58 -8.07
C VAL A 155 -4.72 19.84 -8.82
N LYS A 156 -4.55 19.67 -10.14
CA LYS A 156 -5.49 18.88 -10.96
C LYS A 156 -5.02 17.44 -11.00
N ASP A 157 -5.96 16.51 -10.86
CA ASP A 157 -5.72 15.06 -10.96
C ASP A 157 -4.70 14.49 -9.95
N LEU A 158 -4.42 15.22 -8.86
CA LEU A 158 -3.57 14.76 -7.76
C LEU A 158 -4.44 14.41 -6.55
N LYS A 159 -4.16 13.28 -5.91
CA LYS A 159 -4.83 12.89 -4.66
C LYS A 159 -4.04 13.38 -3.46
N ALA A 160 -4.76 13.82 -2.43
CA ALA A 160 -4.14 14.15 -1.15
C ALA A 160 -3.50 12.88 -0.56
N TRP A 161 -2.28 13.04 -0.07
CA TRP A 161 -1.49 11.97 0.50
C TRP A 161 -2.18 11.33 1.70
N GLU A 162 -2.81 12.14 2.55
CA GLU A 162 -3.56 11.68 3.71
C GLU A 162 -4.68 10.72 3.30
N GLN A 163 -5.37 10.98 2.18
CA GLN A 163 -6.39 10.06 1.66
C GLN A 163 -5.79 8.75 1.14
N LEU A 164 -4.67 8.83 0.42
CA LEU A 164 -3.93 7.65 -0.04
C LEU A 164 -3.42 6.81 1.12
N LYS A 165 -2.91 7.47 2.17
CA LYS A 165 -2.44 6.82 3.38
C LYS A 165 -3.57 6.19 4.16
N LEU A 166 -4.72 6.86 4.31
CA LEU A 166 -5.90 6.27 4.95
C LEU A 166 -6.32 5.00 4.22
N PHE A 167 -6.40 5.03 2.89
CA PHE A 167 -6.70 3.84 2.09
C PHE A 167 -5.67 2.72 2.29
N GLN A 168 -4.38 3.06 2.29
CA GLN A 168 -3.29 2.13 2.61
C GLN A 168 -3.41 1.55 4.03
N ASP A 169 -3.71 2.38 5.02
CA ASP A 169 -3.84 2.00 6.43
C ASP A 169 -5.06 1.09 6.64
N GLU A 170 -6.19 1.34 5.98
CA GLU A 170 -7.35 0.45 6.00
C GLU A 170 -7.03 -0.91 5.37
N ILE A 171 -6.36 -0.93 4.20
CA ILE A 171 -5.90 -2.19 3.59
C ILE A 171 -4.96 -2.94 4.54
N ASN A 172 -4.03 -2.23 5.18
CA ASN A 172 -3.04 -2.82 6.08
C ASN A 172 -3.61 -3.39 7.39
N LYS A 173 -4.90 -3.17 7.68
CA LYS A 173 -5.62 -3.85 8.78
C LYS A 173 -6.17 -5.22 8.37
N LEU A 174 -6.25 -5.50 7.08
CA LEU A 174 -6.74 -6.77 6.56
C LEU A 174 -5.71 -7.90 6.80
N ASN A 175 -6.15 -9.15 6.64
CA ASN A 175 -5.22 -10.28 6.66
C ASN A 175 -4.32 -10.29 5.41
N ASN A 176 -3.20 -11.02 5.47
CA ASN A 176 -2.20 -11.04 4.41
C ASN A 176 -2.77 -11.40 3.02
N ILE A 177 -3.71 -12.36 2.92
CA ILE A 177 -4.31 -12.76 1.64
C ILE A 177 -5.07 -11.58 1.04
N ARG A 178 -5.93 -10.93 1.84
CA ARG A 178 -6.69 -9.75 1.40
C ARG A 178 -5.78 -8.59 1.01
N ILE A 179 -4.70 -8.32 1.75
CA ILE A 179 -3.70 -7.31 1.39
C ILE A 179 -3.07 -7.61 0.03
N ILE A 180 -2.67 -8.86 -0.21
CA ILE A 180 -2.08 -9.29 -1.49
C ILE A 180 -3.09 -9.15 -2.63
N ASN A 181 -4.33 -9.56 -2.42
CA ASN A 181 -5.39 -9.46 -3.44
C ASN A 181 -5.71 -7.99 -3.76
N GLU A 182 -5.86 -7.14 -2.75
CA GLU A 182 -6.05 -5.69 -2.93
C GLU A 182 -4.92 -5.05 -3.75
N ALA A 183 -3.67 -5.46 -3.52
CA ALA A 183 -2.54 -5.00 -4.30
C ALA A 183 -2.57 -5.42 -5.78
N ASN A 184 -3.24 -6.53 -6.08
CA ASN A 184 -3.28 -7.13 -7.41
C ASN A 184 -4.65 -7.00 -8.10
N LYS A 185 -5.69 -6.47 -7.46
CA LYS A 185 -7.07 -6.47 -8.00
C LYS A 185 -7.21 -5.86 -9.38
N ASN A 186 -6.44 -4.82 -9.68
CA ASN A 186 -6.45 -4.13 -10.97
C ASN A 186 -5.42 -4.71 -11.99
N SER A 187 -4.75 -5.81 -11.64
CA SER A 187 -3.73 -6.45 -12.47
C SER A 187 -4.34 -7.63 -13.23
N ASN A 188 -4.05 -7.73 -14.53
CA ASN A 188 -4.39 -8.92 -15.32
C ASN A 188 -3.36 -10.06 -15.17
N LYS A 189 -2.34 -9.89 -14.33
CA LYS A 189 -1.27 -10.88 -14.15
C LYS A 189 -1.70 -11.95 -13.15
N MET A 190 -1.34 -13.19 -13.45
CA MET A 190 -1.47 -14.28 -12.49
C MET A 190 -0.44 -14.16 -11.37
N TYR A 191 -0.81 -14.59 -10.17
CA TYR A 191 0.07 -14.78 -9.03
C TYR A 191 -0.40 -15.94 -8.16
N LEU A 192 0.52 -16.50 -7.38
CA LEU A 192 0.22 -17.59 -6.46
C LEU A 192 0.40 -17.13 -5.03
N ILE A 193 -0.57 -17.39 -4.16
CA ILE A 193 -0.41 -17.25 -2.72
C ILE A 193 -0.22 -18.64 -2.12
N VAL A 194 0.86 -18.87 -1.38
CA VAL A 194 1.09 -20.12 -0.64
C VAL A 194 0.87 -19.87 0.85
N ASP A 195 -0.18 -20.48 1.38
CA ASP A 195 -0.44 -20.53 2.81
C ASP A 195 0.23 -21.79 3.40
N LYS A 196 1.38 -21.58 4.03
CA LYS A 196 2.13 -22.68 4.64
C LYS A 196 1.39 -23.30 5.82
N SER A 197 0.55 -22.53 6.52
CA SER A 197 -0.12 -22.96 7.76
C SER A 197 -1.22 -23.98 7.48
N VAL A 198 -1.88 -23.85 6.33
CA VAL A 198 -2.92 -24.77 5.87
C VAL A 198 -2.52 -25.56 4.63
N GLY A 199 -1.25 -25.58 4.24
CA GLY A 199 -0.76 -26.43 3.15
C GLY A 199 -1.48 -26.24 1.81
N LEU A 200 -1.91 -25.00 1.51
CA LEU A 200 -2.62 -24.67 0.27
C LEU A 200 -1.87 -23.61 -0.54
N ALA A 201 -2.00 -23.71 -1.86
CA ALA A 201 -1.55 -22.72 -2.82
C ALA A 201 -2.73 -22.26 -3.67
N HIS A 202 -3.03 -20.98 -3.63
CA HIS A 202 -4.14 -20.34 -4.33
C HIS A 202 -3.63 -19.55 -5.52
N LEU A 203 -4.08 -19.90 -6.72
CA LEU A 203 -3.76 -19.18 -7.95
C LEU A 203 -4.83 -18.13 -8.20
N TYR A 204 -4.40 -16.89 -8.35
CA TYR A 204 -5.27 -15.75 -8.63
C TYR A 204 -4.92 -15.08 -9.96
N GLN A 205 -5.87 -14.35 -10.51
CA GLN A 205 -5.68 -13.37 -11.57
C GLN A 205 -6.55 -12.14 -11.27
N GLY A 206 -5.92 -10.99 -11.01
CA GLY A 206 -6.62 -9.87 -10.37
C GLY A 206 -6.95 -10.21 -8.91
N ASP A 207 -8.20 -10.08 -8.51
CA ASP A 207 -8.76 -10.56 -7.25
C ASP A 207 -9.49 -11.91 -7.38
N ASN A 208 -9.63 -12.43 -8.60
CA ASN A 208 -10.36 -13.67 -8.87
C ASN A 208 -9.50 -14.90 -8.54
N LEU A 209 -10.03 -15.77 -7.68
CA LEU A 209 -9.47 -17.09 -7.42
C LEU A 209 -9.70 -18.00 -8.63
N ILE A 210 -8.62 -18.46 -9.25
CA ILE A 210 -8.66 -19.34 -10.42
C ILE A 210 -8.66 -20.81 -10.00
N SER A 211 -7.79 -21.17 -9.05
CA SER A 211 -7.65 -22.55 -8.60
C SER A 211 -6.97 -22.62 -7.24
N THR A 212 -7.17 -23.73 -6.54
CA THR A 212 -6.49 -24.05 -5.27
C THR A 212 -5.85 -25.42 -5.38
N TYR A 213 -4.61 -25.50 -4.91
CA TYR A 213 -3.81 -26.71 -4.93
C TYR A 213 -3.33 -27.05 -3.52
N GLU A 214 -3.40 -28.32 -3.16
CA GLU A 214 -2.68 -28.83 -2.00
C GLU A 214 -1.16 -28.76 -2.24
N VAL A 215 -0.42 -28.25 -1.27
CA VAL A 215 1.03 -28.04 -1.36
C VAL A 215 1.73 -28.45 -0.07
N GLY A 216 2.76 -29.28 -0.22
CA GLY A 216 3.70 -29.61 0.84
C GLY A 216 4.78 -28.53 0.97
N THR A 217 5.09 -28.12 2.19
CA THR A 217 6.12 -27.10 2.50
C THR A 217 7.17 -27.65 3.46
N GLY A 218 8.15 -26.81 3.83
CA GLY A 218 9.24 -27.17 4.71
C GLY A 218 8.77 -27.76 6.03
N GLN A 219 9.43 -28.83 6.46
CA GLN A 219 9.10 -29.59 7.66
C GLN A 219 9.11 -28.74 8.94
N ARG A 220 9.96 -27.70 8.99
CA ARG A 220 10.03 -26.80 10.13
C ARG A 220 9.22 -25.53 9.87
N THR A 221 8.46 -25.13 10.86
CA THR A 221 7.83 -23.80 10.91
C THR A 221 8.91 -22.71 10.98
N GLY A 222 8.62 -21.56 10.38
CA GLY A 222 9.48 -20.40 10.37
C GLY A 222 9.62 -19.78 8.98
N ASP A 223 10.17 -18.57 8.94
CA ASP A 223 10.17 -17.71 7.77
C ASP A 223 11.55 -17.51 7.14
N ASP A 224 12.60 -18.12 7.72
CA ASP A 224 13.94 -18.04 7.18
C ASP A 224 13.95 -18.57 5.75
N GLN A 225 14.64 -17.84 4.87
CA GLN A 225 14.95 -18.32 3.52
C GLN A 225 15.54 -19.74 3.62
N THR A 226 15.07 -20.65 2.78
CA THR A 226 15.55 -22.04 2.75
C THR A 226 17.07 -22.08 2.62
N LYS A 227 17.73 -22.83 3.51
CA LYS A 227 19.17 -23.07 3.51
C LYS A 227 19.45 -24.54 3.30
N THR A 228 20.40 -24.85 2.43
CA THR A 228 20.95 -26.19 2.22
C THR A 228 22.41 -26.22 2.66
N ILE A 229 22.92 -27.42 2.97
CA ILE A 229 24.36 -27.61 3.24
C ILE A 229 25.02 -28.18 2.01
N VAL A 230 26.14 -27.59 1.58
CA VAL A 230 26.98 -28.13 0.51
C VAL A 230 28.28 -28.64 1.13
N ALA A 231 28.55 -29.94 0.97
CA ALA A 231 29.80 -30.57 1.39
C ALA A 231 30.23 -31.57 0.31
N ASP A 232 31.53 -31.71 0.05
CA ASP A 232 32.07 -32.64 -0.95
C ASP A 232 31.42 -32.50 -2.34
N LYS A 233 31.12 -31.26 -2.75
CA LYS A 233 30.40 -30.91 -4.00
C LYS A 233 28.99 -31.51 -4.11
N LYS A 234 28.41 -32.01 -3.03
CA LYS A 234 27.06 -32.55 -2.94
C LYS A 234 26.17 -31.65 -2.09
N VAL A 235 24.91 -31.49 -2.51
CA VAL A 235 23.89 -30.75 -1.75
C VAL A 235 23.16 -31.69 -0.80
N TYR A 236 23.22 -31.41 0.49
CA TYR A 236 22.53 -32.11 1.57
C TYR A 236 21.31 -31.29 2.00
N TRP A 237 20.19 -31.57 1.35
CA TRP A 237 18.91 -30.87 1.57
C TRP A 237 18.33 -31.13 2.96
N ASP A 238 18.48 -32.36 3.45
CA ASP A 238 17.98 -32.84 4.74
C ASP A 238 18.74 -32.26 5.95
N LYS A 239 19.98 -31.79 5.73
CA LYS A 239 20.78 -31.10 6.75
C LYS A 239 20.56 -29.59 6.79
N GLY A 240 19.73 -29.07 5.90
CA GLY A 240 19.35 -27.66 5.84
C GLY A 240 18.50 -27.20 7.03
N ASN A 241 18.00 -25.96 6.94
CA ASN A 241 17.06 -25.45 7.96
C ASN A 241 15.66 -26.06 7.84
N LYS A 242 15.33 -26.70 6.71
CA LYS A 242 14.04 -27.32 6.40
C LYS A 242 12.84 -26.38 6.53
N GLN A 243 13.05 -25.08 6.42
CA GLN A 243 11.97 -24.08 6.41
C GLN A 243 11.67 -23.69 4.96
N THR A 244 10.42 -23.36 4.68
CA THR A 244 10.05 -22.63 3.46
C THR A 244 9.95 -21.17 3.82
N GLY A 245 10.89 -20.37 3.30
CA GLY A 245 10.96 -18.94 3.60
C GLY A 245 9.70 -18.19 3.17
N ALA A 246 9.25 -17.27 4.02
CA ALA A 246 8.14 -16.38 3.71
C ALA A 246 8.60 -15.17 2.90
N GLY A 247 7.64 -14.54 2.21
CA GLY A 247 7.86 -13.29 1.47
C GLY A 247 7.50 -13.39 0.01
N ILE A 248 8.12 -12.51 -0.80
CA ILE A 248 7.79 -12.38 -2.22
C ILE A 248 8.86 -13.04 -3.07
N TYR A 249 8.42 -13.93 -3.95
CA TYR A 249 9.26 -14.61 -4.92
C TYR A 249 8.76 -14.34 -6.33
N THR A 250 9.63 -14.59 -7.30
CA THR A 250 9.30 -14.53 -8.72
C THR A 250 9.71 -15.84 -9.37
N VAL A 251 8.81 -16.49 -10.09
CA VAL A 251 9.13 -17.69 -10.88
C VAL A 251 10.22 -17.36 -11.90
N ASN A 252 11.31 -18.12 -11.91
CA ASN A 252 12.47 -17.88 -12.78
C ASN A 252 12.47 -18.77 -14.02
N LYS A 253 12.68 -20.07 -13.83
CA LYS A 253 12.84 -21.05 -14.91
C LYS A 253 11.82 -22.14 -14.76
N ARG A 254 11.28 -22.58 -15.89
CA ARG A 254 10.50 -23.81 -15.99
C ARG A 254 11.43 -24.95 -16.37
N GLY A 255 11.28 -26.09 -15.70
CA GLY A 255 12.06 -27.29 -15.96
C GLY A 255 11.24 -28.55 -15.80
N LYS A 256 11.96 -29.66 -15.59
CA LYS A 256 11.40 -30.97 -15.25
C LYS A 256 12.07 -31.50 -13.99
N TYR A 257 11.30 -32.11 -13.11
CA TYR A 257 11.79 -32.89 -11.96
C TYR A 257 11.10 -34.25 -11.98
N GLU A 258 11.88 -35.32 -12.14
CA GLU A 258 11.39 -36.70 -12.24
C GLU A 258 10.21 -36.84 -13.25
N GLY A 259 10.30 -36.18 -14.41
CA GLY A 259 9.32 -36.23 -15.50
C GLY A 259 8.18 -35.19 -15.43
N SER A 260 7.88 -34.62 -14.27
CA SER A 260 6.83 -33.61 -14.09
C SER A 260 7.37 -32.19 -14.24
N THR A 261 6.50 -31.22 -14.55
CA THR A 261 6.90 -29.80 -14.58
C THR A 261 7.51 -29.36 -13.24
N SER A 262 8.50 -28.47 -13.29
CA SER A 262 9.06 -27.82 -12.11
C SER A 262 9.36 -26.34 -12.38
N PHE A 263 9.45 -25.54 -11.31
CA PHE A 263 9.78 -24.13 -11.38
C PHE A 263 10.80 -23.74 -10.33
N THR A 264 11.88 -23.06 -10.73
CA THR A 264 12.78 -22.37 -9.77
C THR A 264 12.30 -20.95 -9.52
N MET A 265 12.77 -20.32 -8.44
CA MET A 265 12.32 -18.98 -8.04
C MET A 265 13.50 -18.07 -7.71
N LEU A 266 13.30 -16.78 -7.98
CA LEU A 266 14.12 -15.69 -7.46
C LEU A 266 13.46 -15.14 -6.20
N ASN A 267 14.27 -14.79 -5.21
CA ASN A 267 13.82 -13.92 -4.11
C ASN A 267 13.77 -12.44 -4.56
N GLU A 268 13.42 -11.53 -3.66
CA GLU A 268 13.35 -10.08 -3.98
C GLU A 268 14.72 -9.46 -4.28
N ARG A 269 15.83 -10.18 -4.00
CA ARG A 269 17.22 -9.81 -4.38
C ARG A 269 17.61 -10.29 -5.76
N GLU A 270 16.66 -10.83 -6.51
CA GLU A 270 16.88 -11.47 -7.81
C GLU A 270 17.87 -12.66 -7.74
N ILE A 271 18.05 -13.23 -6.54
CA ILE A 271 18.91 -14.38 -6.31
C ILE A 271 18.05 -15.64 -6.45
N GLU A 272 18.50 -16.58 -7.29
CA GLU A 272 17.87 -17.89 -7.38
C GLU A 272 18.10 -18.66 -6.07
N VAL A 273 17.00 -19.00 -5.40
CA VAL A 273 17.05 -19.62 -4.07
C VAL A 273 16.99 -21.15 -4.18
N PRO A 274 17.50 -21.90 -3.18
CA PRO A 274 17.41 -23.36 -3.15
C PRO A 274 15.99 -23.80 -2.76
N THR A 275 14.99 -23.37 -3.52
CA THR A 275 13.57 -23.66 -3.32
C THR A 275 12.90 -23.66 -4.67
N ALA A 276 12.08 -24.68 -4.92
CA ALA A 276 11.42 -24.88 -6.19
C ALA A 276 10.01 -25.43 -6.00
N PHE A 277 9.18 -25.23 -7.01
CA PHE A 277 7.95 -26.00 -7.18
C PHE A 277 8.29 -27.27 -7.94
N HIS A 278 8.01 -28.43 -7.35
CA HIS A 278 8.18 -29.71 -8.02
C HIS A 278 7.17 -30.73 -7.49
N LYS A 279 6.97 -31.82 -8.22
CA LYS A 279 6.13 -32.90 -7.70
C LYS A 279 6.72 -33.47 -6.41
N ALA A 280 5.88 -33.91 -5.50
CA ALA A 280 6.33 -34.65 -4.34
C ALA A 280 7.05 -35.94 -4.77
N PRO A 281 8.22 -36.27 -4.17
CA PRO A 281 8.81 -37.59 -4.29
C PRO A 281 7.80 -38.67 -3.90
N SER A 282 7.87 -39.85 -4.52
CA SER A 282 6.86 -40.91 -4.35
C SER A 282 6.54 -41.24 -2.89
N VAL A 283 7.55 -41.25 -2.02
CA VAL A 283 7.40 -41.53 -0.58
C VAL A 283 6.61 -40.46 0.19
N ARG A 284 6.43 -39.27 -0.37
CA ARG A 284 5.68 -38.15 0.23
C ARG A 284 4.28 -37.99 -0.36
N ASN A 285 3.91 -38.79 -1.36
CA ASN A 285 2.55 -38.72 -1.94
C ASN A 285 1.46 -39.11 -0.93
N ILE A 286 1.82 -39.88 0.10
CA ILE A 286 0.92 -40.31 1.18
C ILE A 286 0.34 -39.16 2.02
N PHE A 287 0.99 -38.00 2.00
CA PHE A 287 0.56 -36.82 2.76
C PHE A 287 -0.50 -35.99 2.02
N PHE A 288 -0.73 -36.28 0.73
CA PHE A 288 -1.72 -35.56 -0.07
C PHE A 288 -3.08 -36.29 -0.09
N ASN A 289 -4.17 -35.53 -0.16
CA ASN A 289 -5.56 -36.02 -0.17
C ASN A 289 -5.93 -36.96 1.01
N ASN A 290 -5.20 -36.87 2.12
CA ASN A 290 -5.41 -37.73 3.30
C ASN A 290 -6.34 -37.08 4.35
N ARG A 291 -6.90 -35.90 4.04
CA ARG A 291 -7.72 -35.06 4.93
C ARG A 291 -6.97 -34.51 6.16
N ASN A 292 -5.65 -34.62 6.19
CA ASN A 292 -4.79 -34.12 7.27
C ASN A 292 -3.77 -33.11 6.76
N ILE A 293 -4.23 -31.89 6.55
CA ILE A 293 -3.41 -30.78 6.07
C ILE A 293 -2.16 -30.51 6.95
N ALA A 294 -2.21 -30.83 8.24
CA ALA A 294 -1.10 -30.57 9.15
C ALA A 294 0.18 -31.35 8.81
N ASP A 295 0.06 -32.50 8.11
CA ASP A 295 1.22 -33.29 7.69
C ASP A 295 1.82 -32.87 6.34
N ASN A 296 1.25 -31.85 5.68
CA ASN A 296 1.84 -31.23 4.49
C ASN A 296 3.14 -30.45 4.78
N ARG A 297 3.59 -30.37 6.04
CA ARG A 297 4.95 -29.91 6.41
C ARG A 297 5.94 -31.08 6.31
N MET A 298 6.27 -31.52 5.10
CA MET A 298 7.13 -32.71 4.88
C MET A 298 8.39 -32.48 4.05
N SER A 299 8.57 -31.29 3.48
CA SER A 299 9.67 -31.01 2.56
C SER A 299 10.93 -30.51 3.29
N ASN A 300 12.06 -30.41 2.57
CA ASN A 300 13.28 -29.77 3.10
C ASN A 300 13.33 -28.26 2.79
N GLY A 301 12.19 -27.66 2.44
CA GLY A 301 12.04 -26.23 2.14
C GLY A 301 11.43 -25.93 0.76
N CYS A 302 11.39 -26.91 -0.15
CA CYS A 302 10.70 -26.81 -1.44
C CYS A 302 9.16 -26.83 -1.30
N PHE A 303 8.47 -26.45 -2.37
CA PHE A 303 7.03 -26.64 -2.49
C PHE A 303 6.76 -27.93 -3.26
N ASN A 304 6.14 -28.90 -2.60
CA ASN A 304 5.84 -30.21 -3.14
C ASN A 304 4.37 -30.24 -3.56
N PHE A 305 4.09 -30.58 -4.81
CA PHE A 305 2.73 -30.67 -5.32
C PHE A 305 2.42 -32.12 -5.73
N GLN A 306 1.14 -32.46 -5.81
CA GLN A 306 0.73 -33.60 -6.63
C GLN A 306 1.13 -33.32 -8.09
N ALA A 307 1.61 -34.35 -8.81
CA ALA A 307 2.09 -34.18 -10.19
C ALA A 307 1.02 -33.55 -11.10
N ARG A 308 -0.23 -34.00 -10.98
CA ARG A 308 -1.38 -33.45 -11.74
C ARG A 308 -1.61 -31.96 -11.46
N SER A 309 -1.51 -31.54 -10.20
CA SER A 309 -1.73 -30.15 -9.77
C SER A 309 -0.64 -29.24 -10.33
N LEU A 310 0.61 -29.72 -10.35
CA LEU A 310 1.72 -28.94 -10.88
C LEU A 310 1.70 -28.85 -12.41
N ASP A 311 1.32 -29.94 -13.08
CA ASP A 311 1.13 -29.93 -14.53
C ASP A 311 -0.08 -29.07 -14.94
N ASP A 312 -1.12 -29.00 -14.11
CA ASP A 312 -2.25 -28.08 -14.28
C ASP A 312 -1.80 -26.62 -14.11
N LEU A 313 -1.16 -26.28 -12.98
CA LEU A 313 -0.59 -24.96 -12.72
C LEU A 313 0.32 -24.50 -13.87
N GLY A 314 1.16 -25.39 -14.39
CA GLY A 314 2.05 -25.09 -15.52
C GLY A 314 1.35 -24.99 -16.88
N ARG A 315 0.09 -25.39 -17.02
CA ARG A 315 -0.71 -25.20 -18.23
C ARG A 315 -1.49 -23.88 -18.23
N GLN A 316 -1.62 -23.22 -17.08
CA GLN A 316 -2.33 -21.95 -16.95
C GLN A 316 -1.65 -20.86 -17.81
N LYS A 317 -2.44 -20.27 -18.72
CA LYS A 317 -1.97 -19.26 -19.67
C LYS A 317 -1.72 -17.94 -18.93
N GLY A 318 -0.48 -17.75 -18.47
CA GLY A 318 -0.09 -16.59 -17.65
C GLY A 318 0.79 -16.96 -16.47
N PHE A 319 0.88 -18.26 -16.14
CA PHE A 319 1.76 -18.78 -15.12
C PHE A 319 3.12 -19.21 -15.72
N GLY A 320 4.21 -18.57 -15.30
CA GLY A 320 5.55 -18.86 -15.84
C GLY A 320 6.59 -17.87 -15.34
N LYS A 321 7.69 -17.71 -16.09
CA LYS A 321 8.76 -16.76 -15.73
C LYS A 321 8.18 -15.36 -15.49
N GLY A 322 8.51 -14.76 -14.35
CA GLY A 322 8.01 -13.44 -13.96
C GLY A 322 6.73 -13.46 -13.11
N THR A 323 6.05 -14.61 -12.98
CA THR A 323 4.88 -14.73 -12.09
C THR A 323 5.29 -14.56 -10.63
N ARG A 324 4.54 -13.72 -9.90
CA ARG A 324 4.77 -13.51 -8.46
C ARG A 324 4.23 -14.68 -7.65
N VAL A 325 4.99 -15.06 -6.62
CA VAL A 325 4.61 -16.06 -5.62
C VAL A 325 4.74 -15.39 -4.26
N TYR A 326 3.64 -15.31 -3.54
CA TYR A 326 3.57 -14.74 -2.19
C TYR A 326 3.46 -15.88 -1.18
N VAL A 327 4.45 -16.00 -0.31
CA VAL A 327 4.48 -17.07 0.70
C VAL A 327 4.13 -16.45 2.03
N LEU A 328 3.01 -16.88 2.61
CA LEU A 328 2.50 -16.33 3.87
C LEU A 328 3.43 -16.69 5.04
N PRO A 329 3.63 -15.77 6.01
CA PRO A 329 4.50 -15.99 7.14
C PRO A 329 3.91 -16.93 8.18
N ASP A 330 4.79 -17.68 8.86
CA ASP A 330 4.47 -18.40 10.09
C ASP A 330 4.59 -17.50 11.33
N ASN A 331 5.53 -16.52 11.29
CA ASN A 331 5.73 -15.58 12.38
C ASN A 331 4.79 -14.36 12.20
N PRO A 332 3.91 -14.04 13.15
CA PRO A 332 3.01 -12.88 13.05
C PRO A 332 3.73 -11.52 13.02
N HIS A 333 5.03 -11.47 13.38
CA HIS A 333 5.84 -10.25 13.24
C HIS A 333 6.25 -9.95 11.80
N ASN A 334 6.21 -10.96 10.92
CA ASN A 334 6.42 -10.80 9.49
C ASN A 334 5.07 -10.61 8.82
N LYS A 335 4.94 -9.65 7.90
CA LYS A 335 3.63 -9.35 7.28
C LYS A 335 3.75 -8.70 5.92
N PHE A 336 2.69 -8.85 5.15
CA PHE A 336 2.46 -8.08 3.94
C PHE A 336 1.88 -6.72 4.31
N GLN A 337 2.37 -5.66 3.68
CA GLN A 337 1.84 -4.30 3.83
C GLN A 337 1.93 -3.55 2.52
N ILE A 338 0.96 -2.68 2.25
CA ILE A 338 1.09 -1.63 1.27
C ILE A 338 1.92 -0.51 1.90
N VAL A 339 3.00 -0.12 1.22
CA VAL A 339 3.87 1.01 1.59
C VAL A 339 4.17 1.82 0.33
N ASP A 340 3.95 3.13 0.38
CA ASP A 340 4.02 4.01 -0.78
C ASP A 340 3.15 3.52 -1.98
N GLY A 341 2.02 2.86 -1.70
CA GLY A 341 1.12 2.29 -2.72
C GLY A 341 1.60 0.98 -3.37
N GLU A 342 2.67 0.36 -2.86
CA GLU A 342 3.19 -0.90 -3.37
C GLU A 342 3.14 -1.99 -2.31
N LEU A 343 2.87 -3.23 -2.72
CA LEU A 343 2.91 -4.39 -1.84
C LEU A 343 4.34 -4.73 -1.45
N ARG A 344 4.58 -4.85 -0.15
CA ARG A 344 5.87 -5.17 0.46
C ARG A 344 5.70 -6.29 1.47
N PHE A 345 6.74 -7.13 1.60
CA PHE A 345 6.86 -8.05 2.72
C PHE A 345 7.86 -7.50 3.73
N ILE A 346 7.37 -7.19 4.93
CA ILE A 346 8.11 -6.52 6.00
C ILE A 346 8.55 -7.54 7.04
N SER A 347 9.85 -7.52 7.35
CA SER A 347 10.46 -8.32 8.40
C SER A 347 11.71 -7.62 8.94
N ASN A 348 11.91 -7.69 10.25
CA ASN A 348 13.14 -7.23 10.93
C ASN A 348 14.18 -8.36 11.08
N GLU A 349 13.84 -9.59 10.69
CA GLU A 349 14.71 -10.75 10.81
C GLU A 349 15.77 -10.77 9.69
N GLN A 350 16.97 -11.22 10.03
CA GLN A 350 18.13 -11.15 9.12
C GLN A 350 18.03 -12.12 7.94
N ASN A 351 17.47 -13.31 8.16
CA ASN A 351 17.48 -14.41 7.20
C ASN A 351 16.19 -14.51 6.38
N VAL A 352 15.21 -13.63 6.61
CA VAL A 352 13.92 -13.65 5.94
C VAL A 352 13.99 -12.94 4.58
N ASN A 353 13.27 -13.46 3.58
CA ASN A 353 13.15 -12.84 2.25
C ASN A 353 12.23 -11.61 2.28
N ARG A 354 12.69 -10.55 2.95
CA ARG A 354 12.03 -9.25 2.98
C ARG A 354 12.21 -8.49 1.68
N THR A 355 11.23 -7.66 1.36
CA THR A 355 11.36 -6.71 0.27
C THR A 355 12.53 -5.76 0.51
N ILE A 356 13.44 -5.68 -0.46
CA ILE A 356 14.59 -4.79 -0.39
C ILE A 356 14.11 -3.37 -0.61
N ARG A 357 14.52 -2.45 0.26
CA ARG A 357 14.33 -1.02 0.04
C ARG A 357 15.24 -0.58 -1.10
N PRO A 358 14.65 -0.11 -2.21
CA PRO A 358 14.78 1.32 -2.48
C PRO A 358 13.40 1.93 -2.73
N TYR A 359 13.10 2.98 -1.98
CA TYR A 359 11.95 3.82 -2.29
C TYR A 359 12.35 4.75 -3.43
N GLU A 360 11.70 4.61 -4.58
CA GLU A 360 11.80 5.64 -5.61
C GLU A 360 11.13 6.90 -5.08
N ALA A 361 11.85 8.02 -5.08
CA ALA A 361 11.32 9.29 -4.62
C ALA A 361 10.22 9.76 -5.58
N LYS A 362 8.97 9.74 -5.12
CA LYS A 362 7.82 10.25 -5.85
C LYS A 362 7.75 11.76 -5.68
N PRO A 363 7.74 12.56 -6.76
CA PRO A 363 7.54 14.00 -6.68
C PRO A 363 6.26 14.35 -5.91
N ILE A 364 6.28 15.47 -5.20
CA ILE A 364 5.15 15.96 -4.40
C ILE A 364 4.91 17.45 -4.61
N ILE A 365 3.72 17.89 -4.22
CA ILE A 365 3.37 19.30 -4.09
C ILE A 365 2.86 19.53 -2.67
N LEU A 366 3.43 20.51 -1.97
CA LEU A 366 2.96 20.92 -0.64
C LEU A 366 2.17 22.23 -0.73
N LYS A 367 0.92 22.21 -0.26
CA LYS A 367 0.09 23.42 -0.10
C LYS A 367 -0.24 23.65 1.37
N ALA A 368 -0.23 24.90 1.79
CA ALA A 368 -0.72 25.29 3.11
C ALA A 368 -1.76 26.41 3.01
N GLU A 369 -2.72 26.40 3.91
CA GLU A 369 -3.74 27.45 4.03
C GLU A 369 -3.12 28.77 4.52
N ASN A 370 -3.60 29.90 3.99
CA ASN A 370 -3.21 31.25 4.42
C ASN A 370 -1.68 31.49 4.45
N VAL A 371 -0.96 30.91 3.50
CA VAL A 371 0.50 30.96 3.45
C VAL A 371 1.03 32.28 2.90
N ASN A 372 1.99 32.88 3.60
CA ASN A 372 2.70 34.09 3.17
C ASN A 372 3.84 33.77 2.18
N ASP A 373 4.46 34.79 1.57
CA ASP A 373 5.48 34.60 0.54
C ASP A 373 6.70 33.77 1.03
N HIS A 374 7.12 33.94 2.28
CA HIS A 374 8.19 33.13 2.88
C HIS A 374 7.80 31.65 2.95
N GLY A 375 6.57 31.35 3.41
CA GLY A 375 6.07 29.98 3.47
C GLY A 375 5.88 29.35 2.09
N LYS A 376 5.47 30.14 1.09
CA LYS A 376 5.38 29.67 -0.31
C LYS A 376 6.75 29.23 -0.81
N GLU A 377 7.77 30.05 -0.62
CA GLU A 377 9.16 29.77 -1.01
C GLU A 377 9.71 28.54 -0.28
N PHE A 378 9.47 28.44 1.03
CA PHE A 378 9.88 27.30 1.86
C PHE A 378 9.25 25.99 1.39
N LEU A 379 7.92 25.94 1.24
CA LEU A 379 7.17 24.74 0.83
C LEU A 379 7.50 24.29 -0.59
N GLN A 380 7.68 25.23 -1.53
CA GLN A 380 8.14 24.91 -2.87
C GLN A 380 9.52 24.27 -2.85
N THR A 381 10.44 24.81 -2.05
CA THR A 381 11.82 24.35 -2.01
C THR A 381 11.87 22.91 -1.53
N ILE A 382 11.27 22.61 -0.38
CA ILE A 382 11.28 21.25 0.18
C ILE A 382 10.53 20.23 -0.69
N SER A 383 9.58 20.69 -1.52
CA SER A 383 8.93 19.85 -2.55
C SER A 383 9.90 19.53 -3.69
N LYS A 384 10.63 20.53 -4.21
CA LYS A 384 11.57 20.41 -5.34
C LYS A 384 12.79 19.54 -5.01
N VAL A 385 13.34 19.65 -3.80
CA VAL A 385 14.59 18.95 -3.41
C VAL A 385 14.40 17.51 -2.95
N LYS A 386 13.15 17.01 -2.91
CA LYS A 386 12.82 15.68 -2.37
C LYS A 386 13.64 14.55 -2.97
N VAL A 387 13.77 14.51 -4.30
CA VAL A 387 14.47 13.44 -5.00
C VAL A 387 15.95 13.39 -4.59
N GLU A 388 16.60 14.55 -4.55
CA GLU A 388 18.00 14.67 -4.20
C GLU A 388 18.26 14.32 -2.72
N LEU A 389 17.42 14.83 -1.81
CA LEU A 389 17.52 14.49 -0.39
C LEU A 389 17.26 12.99 -0.14
N MET A 390 16.22 12.40 -0.72
CA MET A 390 15.96 10.96 -0.56
C MET A 390 17.07 10.09 -1.18
N GLY A 391 17.76 10.57 -2.22
CA GLY A 391 18.95 9.92 -2.76
C GLY A 391 20.11 9.83 -1.74
N LEU A 392 20.22 10.81 -0.84
CA LEU A 392 21.19 10.81 0.26
C LEU A 392 20.72 10.01 1.48
N TYR A 393 19.41 9.77 1.60
CA TYR A 393 18.78 8.98 2.66
C TYR A 393 17.95 7.81 2.10
N PRO A 394 18.58 6.80 1.48
CA PRO A 394 17.88 5.75 0.72
C PRO A 394 16.98 4.83 1.58
N THR A 395 17.04 4.96 2.90
CA THR A 395 16.19 4.21 3.84
C THR A 395 14.87 4.90 4.16
N VAL A 396 14.70 6.16 3.74
CA VAL A 396 13.50 6.98 3.99
C VAL A 396 12.46 6.72 2.89
N SER A 397 11.22 6.42 3.29
CA SER A 397 10.09 6.26 2.36
C SER A 397 9.45 7.59 1.97
N ASN A 398 8.59 7.58 0.95
CA ASN A 398 7.83 8.78 0.60
C ASN A 398 6.91 9.19 1.75
N ASP A 399 6.23 8.23 2.40
CA ASP A 399 5.49 8.43 3.65
C ASP A 399 6.28 9.25 4.67
N VAL A 400 7.49 8.82 4.99
CA VAL A 400 8.31 9.45 6.02
C VAL A 400 8.76 10.84 5.57
N TYR A 401 9.28 10.97 4.35
CA TYR A 401 9.69 12.27 3.83
C TYR A 401 8.54 13.29 3.88
N ASN A 402 7.36 12.89 3.42
CA ASN A 402 6.19 13.76 3.35
C ASN A 402 5.80 14.26 4.75
N GLN A 403 5.80 13.37 5.75
CA GLN A 403 5.53 13.76 7.15
C GLN A 403 6.61 14.68 7.72
N LEU A 404 7.89 14.40 7.45
CA LEU A 404 9.00 15.26 7.86
C LEU A 404 8.92 16.65 7.20
N ALA A 405 8.47 16.73 5.94
CA ALA A 405 8.26 18.00 5.24
C ALA A 405 7.15 18.85 5.89
N LYS A 406 6.06 18.21 6.34
CA LYS A 406 5.03 18.91 7.13
C LYS A 406 5.60 19.41 8.46
N ILE A 407 6.39 18.59 9.15
CA ILE A 407 7.07 18.96 10.41
C ILE A 407 8.04 20.12 10.19
N ALA A 408 8.81 20.14 9.10
CA ALA A 408 9.70 21.24 8.75
C ALA A 408 8.94 22.56 8.64
N TYR A 409 7.76 22.55 7.99
CA TYR A 409 6.90 23.73 7.92
C TYR A 409 6.33 24.11 9.30
N GLY A 410 5.97 23.14 10.13
CA GLY A 410 5.52 23.40 11.49
C GLY A 410 6.59 24.05 12.38
N ILE A 411 7.84 23.60 12.25
CA ILE A 411 9.01 24.22 12.89
C ILE A 411 9.19 25.65 12.38
N PHE A 412 9.12 25.87 11.06
CA PHE A 412 9.19 27.20 10.46
C PHE A 412 8.11 28.16 11.01
N GLY A 413 6.88 27.68 11.20
CA GLY A 413 5.81 28.42 11.87
C GLY A 413 6.13 28.74 13.34
N GLN A 414 6.63 27.75 14.08
CA GLN A 414 6.92 27.88 15.50
C GLN A 414 8.13 28.77 15.82
N GLU A 415 9.18 28.71 15.01
CA GLU A 415 10.46 29.38 15.28
C GLU A 415 10.47 30.85 14.83
N SER A 416 9.78 31.16 13.72
CA SER A 416 9.84 32.49 13.11
C SER A 416 8.49 33.08 12.75
N SER A 417 7.37 32.49 13.20
CA SER A 417 6.03 32.91 12.76
C SER A 417 5.97 32.98 11.22
N PHE A 418 6.43 31.91 10.56
CA PHE A 418 6.49 31.80 9.10
C PHE A 418 7.37 32.88 8.46
N GLY A 419 8.58 33.11 8.99
CA GLY A 419 9.57 34.03 8.44
C GLY A 419 9.31 35.52 8.75
N THR A 420 8.20 35.85 9.41
CA THR A 420 7.86 37.23 9.78
C THR A 420 8.54 37.70 11.07
N TYR A 421 9.08 36.75 11.85
CA TYR A 421 9.67 36.95 13.17
C TYR A 421 8.69 37.61 14.17
N GLY A 422 7.40 37.25 14.07
CA GLY A 422 6.41 37.54 15.11
C GLY A 422 6.58 36.65 16.35
N GLY A 423 5.98 37.03 17.49
CA GLY A 423 6.00 36.26 18.74
C GLY A 423 7.10 36.67 19.72
N ALA A 424 7.32 35.85 20.77
CA ALA A 424 8.09 36.21 21.97
C ALA A 424 9.57 36.57 21.73
N ARG A 425 10.18 36.08 20.65
CA ARG A 425 11.59 36.37 20.30
C ARG A 425 11.74 37.58 19.35
N GLY A 426 10.71 37.86 18.55
CA GLY A 426 10.58 39.08 17.75
C GLY A 426 11.69 39.34 16.72
N GLN A 427 11.63 40.53 16.12
CA GLN A 427 12.68 41.06 15.23
C GLN A 427 14.03 41.24 15.94
N TYR A 428 14.00 41.46 17.26
CA TYR A 428 15.22 41.62 18.05
C TYR A 428 16.08 40.35 18.04
N GLY A 429 15.47 39.18 18.26
CA GLY A 429 16.18 37.90 18.19
C GLY A 429 16.79 37.62 16.81
N LYS A 430 16.09 37.99 15.73
CA LYS A 430 16.62 37.89 14.37
C LYS A 430 17.92 38.69 14.23
N ILE A 431 17.94 39.93 14.70
CA ILE A 431 19.11 40.81 14.61
C ILE A 431 20.26 40.24 15.42
N THR A 432 20.01 39.75 16.63
CA THR A 432 21.06 39.15 17.47
C THR A 432 21.69 37.92 16.81
N ASP A 433 20.86 37.06 16.21
CA ASP A 433 21.33 35.87 15.52
C ASP A 433 22.11 36.23 14.25
N LEU A 434 21.65 37.24 13.50
CA LEU A 434 22.31 37.73 12.28
C LEU A 434 23.69 38.32 12.60
N VAL A 435 23.79 39.14 13.65
CA VAL A 435 25.08 39.66 14.12
C VAL A 435 25.99 38.50 14.52
N GLY A 436 25.47 37.48 15.22
CA GLY A 436 26.21 36.27 15.53
C GLY A 436 26.73 35.55 14.29
N ALA A 437 25.89 35.41 13.27
CA ALA A 437 26.21 34.76 12.00
C ALA A 437 27.30 35.52 11.21
N ILE A 438 27.19 36.85 11.10
CA ILE A 438 28.19 37.72 10.44
C ILE A 438 29.55 37.61 11.15
N LEU A 439 29.55 37.49 12.47
CA LEU A 439 30.76 37.27 13.27
C LEU A 439 31.29 35.83 13.19
N GLY A 440 30.74 34.98 12.31
CA GLY A 440 31.17 33.59 12.12
C GLY A 440 30.84 32.66 13.29
N LYS A 441 29.96 33.07 14.21
CA LYS A 441 29.58 32.21 15.34
C LYS A 441 28.66 31.08 14.87
N ASN A 442 28.85 29.90 15.45
CA ASN A 442 27.95 28.76 15.29
C ASN A 442 26.71 28.91 16.19
N VAL A 443 25.89 29.92 15.93
CA VAL A 443 24.62 30.17 16.62
C VAL A 443 23.47 29.39 15.97
N SER A 444 22.41 29.14 16.74
CA SER A 444 21.12 28.70 16.19
C SER A 444 20.49 29.93 15.55
N ALA A 445 20.23 29.87 14.23
CA ALA A 445 19.92 31.04 13.44
C ALA A 445 18.91 30.73 12.32
N GLY A 446 18.41 31.81 11.70
CA GLY A 446 17.51 31.72 10.57
C GLY A 446 16.05 31.45 10.96
N VAL A 447 15.25 31.16 9.93
CA VAL A 447 13.79 31.04 10.06
C VAL A 447 13.31 29.76 10.76
N THR A 448 14.21 28.78 10.92
CA THR A 448 13.96 27.54 11.66
C THR A 448 14.91 27.35 12.84
N GLN A 449 15.79 28.31 13.14
CA GLN A 449 16.67 28.26 14.32
C GLN A 449 17.60 27.02 14.34
N ILE A 450 18.21 26.70 13.20
CA ILE A 450 19.17 25.60 13.06
C ILE A 450 20.62 26.08 13.22
N ARG A 451 21.52 25.19 13.67
CA ARG A 451 22.97 25.43 13.66
C ARG A 451 23.60 24.84 12.41
N ILE A 452 24.49 25.58 11.75
CA ILE A 452 25.19 25.09 10.53
C ILE A 452 26.00 23.81 10.76
N THR A 453 26.47 23.60 11.99
CA THR A 453 27.20 22.38 12.39
C THR A 453 26.32 21.15 12.50
N SER A 454 25.00 21.31 12.62
CA SER A 454 24.02 20.22 12.68
C SER A 454 23.60 19.73 11.29
N ILE A 455 24.03 20.40 10.21
CA ILE A 455 23.66 20.04 8.84
C ILE A 455 24.69 19.06 8.28
N ASN A 456 24.20 17.99 7.66
CA ASN A 456 25.03 16.98 7.00
C ASN A 456 26.01 17.65 6.00
N PRO A 457 27.33 17.38 6.09
CA PRO A 457 28.33 17.98 5.20
C PRO A 457 28.04 17.77 3.71
N LYS A 458 27.53 16.59 3.31
CA LYS A 458 27.18 16.31 1.92
C LYS A 458 26.05 17.20 1.41
N ILE A 459 25.11 17.54 2.29
CA ILE A 459 23.99 18.43 1.94
C ILE A 459 24.47 19.88 1.86
N LYS A 460 25.34 20.31 2.78
CA LYS A 460 25.94 21.65 2.70
C LYS A 460 26.66 21.88 1.38
N GLU A 461 27.39 20.89 0.91
CA GLU A 461 28.06 20.91 -0.39
C GLU A 461 27.06 20.90 -1.55
N ALA A 462 26.11 19.96 -1.57
CA ALA A 462 25.14 19.80 -2.65
C ALA A 462 24.24 21.03 -2.86
N PHE A 463 23.88 21.73 -1.78
CA PHE A 463 22.93 22.86 -1.80
C PHE A 463 23.56 24.22 -1.50
N ASP A 464 24.89 24.32 -1.55
CA ASP A 464 25.63 25.57 -1.35
C ASP A 464 25.30 26.30 -0.03
N ILE A 465 25.21 25.55 1.08
CA ILE A 465 24.98 26.09 2.43
C ILE A 465 26.33 26.19 3.15
N LYS A 466 26.96 27.36 3.04
CA LYS A 466 28.36 27.58 3.43
C LYS A 466 28.48 28.25 4.80
N THR A 467 27.58 29.17 5.13
CA THR A 467 27.69 30.00 6.34
C THR A 467 26.41 30.00 7.16
N THR A 468 26.50 30.42 8.43
CA THR A 468 25.31 30.59 9.27
C THR A 468 24.34 31.63 8.68
N GLU A 469 24.85 32.61 7.91
CA GLU A 469 24.03 33.64 7.26
C GLU A 469 23.10 33.04 6.19
N ASP A 470 23.54 31.98 5.50
CA ASP A 470 22.73 31.26 4.52
C ASP A 470 21.40 30.75 5.12
N LEU A 471 21.33 30.54 6.44
CA LEU A 471 20.13 30.03 7.12
C LEU A 471 19.02 31.08 7.25
N PHE A 472 19.28 32.35 6.95
CA PHE A 472 18.26 33.39 6.88
C PHE A 472 17.52 33.43 5.54
N ASP A 473 18.02 32.70 4.53
CA ASP A 473 17.32 32.48 3.26
C ASP A 473 16.31 31.34 3.41
N ASP A 474 15.06 31.58 3.00
CA ASP A 474 13.95 30.63 3.20
C ASP A 474 14.21 29.30 2.48
N LYS A 475 14.88 29.31 1.31
CA LYS A 475 15.19 28.09 0.54
C LYS A 475 16.25 27.25 1.25
N LYS A 476 17.39 27.87 1.57
CA LYS A 476 18.51 27.17 2.22
C LYS A 476 18.11 26.69 3.62
N ALA A 477 17.32 27.47 4.35
CA ALA A 477 16.74 27.05 5.62
C ALA A 477 15.82 25.84 5.48
N GLY A 478 14.98 25.78 4.43
CA GLY A 478 14.14 24.62 4.13
C GLY A 478 14.95 23.34 3.91
N VAL A 479 15.99 23.42 3.08
CA VAL A 479 16.91 22.29 2.84
C VAL A 479 17.62 21.86 4.14
N ALA A 480 18.19 22.81 4.87
CA ALA A 480 18.90 22.57 6.12
C ALA A 480 18.00 21.89 7.17
N THR A 481 16.75 22.34 7.28
CA THR A 481 15.76 21.80 8.21
C THR A 481 15.41 20.36 7.85
N MET A 482 15.12 20.10 6.56
CA MET A 482 14.86 18.75 6.09
C MET A 482 16.05 17.83 6.32
N SER A 483 17.28 18.30 6.07
CA SER A 483 18.50 17.55 6.34
C SER A 483 18.56 17.07 7.80
N LEU A 484 18.38 17.98 8.75
CA LEU A 484 18.44 17.65 10.17
C LEU A 484 17.30 16.70 10.58
N LEU A 485 16.08 16.90 10.09
CA LEU A 485 14.96 16.00 10.39
C LEU A 485 15.20 14.58 9.85
N LEU A 486 15.79 14.46 8.65
CA LEU A 486 16.17 13.18 8.06
C LEU A 486 17.30 12.51 8.85
N ASP A 487 18.32 13.27 9.29
CA ASP A 487 19.36 12.77 10.18
C ASP A 487 18.77 12.27 11.51
N ILE A 488 17.88 13.04 12.14
CA ILE A 488 17.19 12.64 13.38
C ILE A 488 16.43 11.34 13.17
N TYR A 489 15.62 11.24 12.12
CA TYR A 489 14.84 10.03 11.84
C TYR A 489 15.71 8.80 11.57
N THR A 490 16.80 8.97 10.83
CA THR A 490 17.65 7.85 10.40
C THR A 490 18.66 7.44 11.47
N THR A 491 19.12 8.36 12.32
CA THR A 491 20.24 8.15 13.24
C THR A 491 19.83 8.19 14.71
N ASN A 492 18.85 9.01 15.08
CA ASN A 492 18.51 9.27 16.49
C ASN A 492 17.24 8.56 16.97
N ILE A 493 16.33 8.17 16.07
CA ILE A 493 15.11 7.44 16.43
C ILE A 493 15.33 5.92 16.28
N PRO A 494 15.27 5.15 17.39
CA PRO A 494 15.35 3.68 17.34
C PRO A 494 14.22 3.05 16.51
N ASP A 495 14.51 1.90 15.88
CA ASP A 495 13.56 1.23 14.96
C ASP A 495 12.22 0.88 15.62
N ASP A 496 12.22 0.46 16.88
CA ASP A 496 11.03 0.15 17.69
C ASP A 496 10.19 1.40 18.01
N GLN A 497 10.80 2.59 17.94
CA GLN A 497 10.13 3.87 18.21
C GLN A 497 9.70 4.62 16.94
N LYS A 498 10.12 4.16 15.74
CA LYS A 498 9.73 4.75 14.47
C LYS A 498 8.22 4.87 14.25
N PRO A 499 7.31 4.04 14.81
CA PRO A 499 5.88 4.31 14.73
C PRO A 499 5.46 5.68 15.32
N ASN A 500 6.25 6.24 16.24
CA ASN A 500 5.99 7.53 16.88
C ASN A 500 6.87 8.66 16.34
N PHE A 501 7.55 8.47 15.19
CA PHE A 501 8.58 9.38 14.72
C PHE A 501 8.12 10.83 14.59
N ILE A 502 6.86 11.08 14.18
CA ILE A 502 6.31 12.43 14.01
C ILE A 502 6.53 13.30 15.26
N TYR A 503 6.24 12.76 16.45
CA TYR A 503 6.43 13.44 17.72
C TYR A 503 7.92 13.52 18.10
N LEU A 504 8.64 12.42 17.93
CA LEU A 504 10.03 12.29 18.33
C LEU A 504 10.94 13.22 17.54
N THR A 505 10.70 13.38 16.23
CA THR A 505 11.53 14.26 15.39
C THR A 505 11.36 15.71 15.79
N ALA A 506 10.12 16.18 16.01
CA ALA A 506 9.86 17.54 16.50
C ALA A 506 10.47 17.78 17.89
N PHE A 507 10.40 16.78 18.78
CA PHE A 507 11.01 16.88 20.10
C PHE A 507 12.55 16.94 20.04
N TYR A 508 13.18 16.04 19.30
CA TYR A 508 14.65 16.01 19.20
C TYR A 508 15.21 17.21 18.44
N TYR A 509 14.43 17.81 17.54
CA TYR A 509 14.77 19.09 16.93
C TYR A 509 14.94 20.19 17.99
N ASN A 510 13.96 20.32 18.89
CA ASN A 510 13.99 21.31 19.97
C ASN A 510 14.97 20.95 21.10
N ASN A 511 15.25 19.66 21.31
CA ASN A 511 16.15 19.17 22.35
C ASN A 511 17.26 18.26 21.80
N PRO A 512 18.26 18.81 21.05
CA PRO A 512 19.29 17.99 20.42
C PRO A 512 20.15 17.20 21.41
N GLN A 513 20.30 17.67 22.66
CA GLN A 513 21.04 16.96 23.72
C GLN A 513 20.21 15.85 24.41
N GLY A 514 18.89 15.88 24.28
CA GLY A 514 17.98 14.86 24.79
C GLY A 514 17.93 13.58 23.95
N SER A 515 18.53 13.59 22.75
CA SER A 515 18.53 12.48 21.79
C SER A 515 19.24 11.20 22.25
N LYS A 516 19.76 11.17 23.49
CA LYS A 516 20.41 10.01 24.12
C LYS A 516 19.55 9.33 25.17
N LYS A 517 18.36 9.85 25.49
CA LYS A 517 17.41 9.24 26.43
C LYS A 517 16.22 8.66 25.68
N THR A 518 15.91 7.40 25.94
CA THR A 518 14.64 6.77 25.55
C THR A 518 13.49 7.50 26.25
N MET A 519 12.62 8.18 25.49
CA MET A 519 11.42 8.82 26.06
C MET A 519 10.38 7.78 26.47
N GLY A 520 9.79 7.97 27.66
CA GLY A 520 8.60 7.23 28.08
C GLY A 520 7.36 7.67 27.29
N THR A 521 6.32 6.84 27.24
CA THR A 521 5.07 7.13 26.50
C THR A 521 4.35 8.40 26.94
N ASN A 522 4.50 8.81 28.20
CA ASN A 522 3.78 9.95 28.78
C ASN A 522 4.44 11.32 28.47
N GLU A 523 5.76 11.37 28.28
CA GLU A 523 6.48 12.62 27.93
C GLU A 523 6.16 13.12 26.51
N LYS A 524 5.62 12.24 25.65
CA LYS A 524 5.24 12.55 24.25
C LYS A 524 4.11 13.58 24.15
N SER A 525 3.25 13.69 25.17
CA SER A 525 1.97 14.40 25.10
C SER A 525 1.94 15.78 25.78
N ASP A 526 3.02 16.22 26.45
CA ASP A 526 2.99 17.45 27.26
C ASP A 526 3.90 18.58 26.77
N SER A 527 4.77 18.34 25.78
CA SER A 527 5.60 19.41 25.22
C SER A 527 4.77 20.43 24.44
N VAL A 528 4.64 21.64 25.01
CA VAL A 528 3.97 22.79 24.37
C VAL A 528 4.58 23.10 23.00
N TYR A 529 5.90 22.95 22.86
CA TYR A 529 6.59 23.13 21.58
C TYR A 529 6.09 22.14 20.53
N VAL A 530 6.09 20.85 20.86
CA VAL A 530 5.67 19.78 19.94
C VAL A 530 4.21 19.98 19.53
N LYS A 531 3.32 20.30 20.49
CA LYS A 531 1.90 20.59 20.20
C LYS A 531 1.74 21.72 19.18
N LYS A 532 2.49 22.82 19.32
CA LYS A 532 2.43 23.95 18.37
C LYS A 532 2.96 23.58 16.99
N VAL A 533 4.10 22.90 16.92
CA VAL A 533 4.66 22.40 15.66
C VAL A 533 3.64 21.52 14.94
N LEU A 534 3.06 20.54 15.64
CA LEU A 534 2.07 19.62 15.08
C LEU A 534 0.79 20.34 14.64
N GLY A 535 0.28 21.30 15.40
CA GLY A 535 -0.86 22.12 14.96
C GLY A 535 -0.61 22.90 13.67
N TYR A 536 0.63 23.36 13.44
CA TYR A 536 1.00 23.95 12.15
C TYR A 536 1.18 22.92 11.04
N THR A 537 1.59 21.68 11.35
CA THR A 537 1.71 20.61 10.35
C THR A 537 0.36 20.23 9.74
N GLU A 538 -0.73 20.31 10.50
CA GLU A 538 -2.09 19.99 10.03
C GLU A 538 -2.58 20.93 8.92
N ARG A 539 -2.02 22.14 8.85
CA ARG A 539 -2.33 23.12 7.81
C ARG A 539 -1.72 22.81 6.46
N VAL A 540 -0.82 21.81 6.39
CA VAL A 540 -0.11 21.44 5.17
C VAL A 540 -0.75 20.19 4.57
N THR A 541 -1.20 20.30 3.33
CA THR A 541 -1.63 19.15 2.52
C THR A 541 -0.50 18.75 1.58
N VAL A 542 -0.23 17.45 1.52
CA VAL A 542 0.72 16.88 0.55
C VAL A 542 -0.06 16.27 -0.60
N TYR A 543 0.24 16.64 -1.82
CA TYR A 543 -0.37 16.05 -3.02
C TYR A 543 0.63 15.18 -3.75
N CYS A 544 0.17 13.99 -4.15
CA CYS A 544 0.96 13.02 -4.88
C CYS A 544 0.28 12.70 -6.21
N GLN A 545 1.11 12.49 -7.23
CA GLN A 545 0.63 11.96 -8.51
C GLN A 545 0.38 10.46 -8.37
N VAL A 546 -0.83 10.04 -8.68
CA VAL A 546 -1.17 8.61 -8.75
C VAL A 546 -0.74 8.12 -10.14
N PRO A 547 -0.01 7.00 -10.25
CA PRO A 547 0.11 6.33 -11.54
C PRO A 547 -1.29 5.88 -11.97
N ASN A 548 -1.75 6.35 -13.13
CA ASN A 548 -2.97 5.88 -13.76
C ASN A 548 -2.92 4.38 -14.07
#